data_AF-L8MTL3-F1
#
_entry.id   AF-L8MTL3-F1
#
_cell.length_a   1.000
_cell.length_b   1.000
_cell.length_c   1.000
_cell.angle_alpha   90.00
_cell.angle_beta   90.00
_cell.angle_gamma   90.00
#
_symmetry.space_group_name_H-M   'P 1'
#
loop_
_entity.id
_entity.type
_entity.pdbx_description
1 polymer ?
#
loop_
_entity_poly.entity_id
_entity_poly.type
_entity_poly.pdbx_seq_one_letter_code
_entity_poly.pdbx_strand_id
1 'polypeptide(L)'
;MEPIAFKNIRSSQCNKPPQIVSTPITRIGQGQAYSYEVLARDPENNPVIYSLKSSPNGMAIDANTGKISWTGNTVGSYNVEVQATDSQGGFSSQSYQLEVIANPINHAPSITSTPQFQADTNSSYRYQVTASDPDAGDKLEYQLISNGGATGLAIDRQTGLLTGNNLSAGNYKVVIGVVDEGA
;
A
#
# COMPACT_ATOMS: atom_id res chain seq x y z
N MET A 1 -21.98 -45.27 -64.39
CA MET A 1 -22.46 -44.98 -63.02
C MET A 1 -21.34 -44.25 -62.31
N GLU A 2 -21.46 -42.94 -62.11
CA GLU A 2 -20.46 -42.18 -61.35
C GLU A 2 -20.81 -42.22 -59.85
N PRO A 3 -19.83 -42.47 -58.96
CA PRO A 3 -20.05 -42.35 -57.54
C PRO A 3 -20.16 -40.87 -57.13
N ILE A 4 -21.18 -40.56 -56.33
CA ILE A 4 -21.37 -39.24 -55.72
C ILE A 4 -20.34 -39.08 -54.59
N ALA A 5 -19.48 -38.07 -54.69
CA ALA A 5 -18.55 -37.70 -53.63
C ALA A 5 -19.30 -37.05 -52.46
N PHE A 6 -19.03 -37.51 -51.23
CA PHE A 6 -19.58 -36.90 -50.02
C PHE A 6 -19.00 -35.50 -49.81
N LYS A 7 -19.90 -34.53 -49.60
CA LYS A 7 -19.59 -33.16 -49.20
C LYS A 7 -18.97 -33.18 -47.80
N ASN A 8 -17.75 -32.67 -47.66
CA ASN A 8 -17.10 -32.44 -46.36
C ASN A 8 -18.06 -31.69 -45.43
N ILE A 9 -18.63 -32.38 -44.43
CA ILE A 9 -19.31 -31.74 -43.31
C ILE A 9 -18.19 -31.20 -42.44
N ARG A 10 -17.84 -29.91 -42.59
CA ARG A 10 -17.08 -29.24 -41.55
C ARG A 10 -17.93 -29.34 -40.28
N SER A 11 -17.46 -30.11 -39.31
CA SER A 11 -18.03 -30.13 -37.96
C SER A 11 -18.11 -28.67 -37.51
N SER A 12 -19.32 -28.15 -37.28
CA SER A 12 -19.48 -26.84 -36.65
C SER A 12 -18.89 -26.96 -35.26
N GLN A 13 -17.71 -26.40 -35.03
CA GLN A 13 -17.17 -26.33 -33.66
C GLN A 13 -18.20 -25.55 -32.82
N CYS A 14 -18.65 -26.17 -31.72
CA CYS A 14 -19.43 -25.46 -30.72
C CYS A 14 -18.51 -24.46 -30.03
N ASN A 15 -18.89 -23.18 -30.00
CA ASN A 15 -18.13 -22.13 -29.31
C ASN A 15 -17.95 -22.50 -27.84
N LYS A 16 -16.73 -22.42 -27.31
CA LYS A 16 -16.49 -22.53 -25.87
C LYS A 16 -16.20 -21.15 -25.31
N PRO A 17 -16.72 -20.82 -24.11
CA PRO A 17 -16.46 -19.53 -23.51
C PRO A 17 -14.97 -19.36 -23.18
N PRO A 18 -14.46 -18.12 -23.15
CA PRO A 18 -13.13 -17.83 -22.68
C PRO A 18 -13.00 -18.18 -21.20
N GLN A 19 -11.81 -18.53 -20.74
CA GLN A 19 -11.50 -18.79 -19.33
C GLN A 19 -10.57 -17.72 -18.78
N ILE A 20 -10.98 -17.02 -17.72
CA ILE A 20 -10.10 -16.13 -16.95
C ILE A 20 -9.08 -16.98 -16.18
N VAL A 21 -7.78 -16.72 -16.39
CA VAL A 21 -6.65 -17.48 -15.82
C VAL A 21 -5.76 -16.64 -14.91
N SER A 22 -6.03 -15.34 -14.77
CA SER A 22 -5.35 -14.46 -13.83
C SER A 22 -6.01 -14.44 -12.45
N THR A 23 -5.26 -14.03 -11.44
CA THR A 23 -5.74 -13.86 -10.07
C THR A 23 -5.65 -12.39 -9.65
N PRO A 24 -6.71 -11.82 -9.05
CA PRO A 24 -6.75 -10.40 -8.68
C PRO A 24 -5.90 -10.12 -7.45
N ILE A 25 -5.42 -8.87 -7.35
CA ILE A 25 -5.02 -8.28 -6.08
C ILE A 25 -6.30 -7.96 -5.30
N THR A 26 -6.41 -8.44 -4.07
CA THR A 26 -7.62 -8.32 -3.24
C THR A 26 -7.44 -7.38 -2.05
N ARG A 27 -6.28 -6.72 -1.91
CA ARG A 27 -6.02 -5.75 -0.84
C ARG A 27 -5.07 -4.63 -1.30
N ILE A 28 -5.39 -3.39 -0.97
CA ILE A 28 -4.55 -2.20 -1.21
C ILE A 28 -4.64 -1.21 -0.04
N GLY A 29 -3.66 -0.31 0.09
CA GLY A 29 -3.71 0.83 1.01
C GLY A 29 -4.58 1.97 0.49
N GLN A 30 -5.06 2.80 1.41
CA GLN A 30 -5.89 3.97 1.11
C GLN A 30 -5.11 4.97 0.23
N GLY A 31 -5.71 5.41 -0.87
CA GLY A 31 -5.05 6.31 -1.82
C GLY A 31 -4.00 5.62 -2.71
N GLN A 32 -3.75 4.33 -2.52
CA GLN A 32 -2.88 3.56 -3.42
C GLN A 32 -3.59 3.32 -4.77
N ALA A 33 -2.82 3.43 -5.85
CA ALA A 33 -3.29 3.05 -7.18
C ALA A 33 -3.48 1.53 -7.25
N TYR A 34 -4.66 1.12 -7.70
CA TYR A 34 -5.00 -0.26 -8.04
C TYR A 34 -4.79 -0.48 -9.53
N SER A 35 -4.00 -1.49 -9.89
CA SER A 35 -3.83 -1.93 -11.28
C SER A 35 -3.82 -3.44 -11.32
N TYR A 36 -4.73 -4.02 -12.11
CA TYR A 36 -4.82 -5.47 -12.29
C TYR A 36 -5.11 -5.79 -13.76
N GLU A 37 -4.30 -6.65 -14.36
CA GLU A 37 -4.48 -7.11 -15.74
C GLU A 37 -5.21 -8.46 -15.75
N VAL A 38 -6.42 -8.46 -16.31
CA VAL A 38 -7.24 -9.65 -16.42
C VAL A 38 -6.82 -10.43 -17.66
N LEU A 39 -6.33 -11.65 -17.46
CA LEU A 39 -5.92 -12.54 -18.55
C LEU A 39 -6.98 -13.61 -18.77
N ALA A 40 -7.43 -13.76 -20.00
CA ALA A 40 -8.36 -14.81 -20.39
C ALA A 40 -7.86 -15.57 -21.63
N ARG A 41 -8.17 -16.86 -21.71
CA ARG A 41 -7.85 -17.72 -22.85
C ARG A 41 -9.11 -18.28 -23.45
N ASP A 42 -9.31 -18.04 -24.73
CA ASP A 42 -10.38 -18.65 -25.51
C ASP A 42 -9.87 -19.97 -26.14
N PRO A 43 -10.57 -21.11 -25.96
CA PRO A 43 -10.12 -22.40 -26.52
C PRO A 43 -10.01 -22.42 -28.04
N GLU A 44 -10.80 -21.59 -28.72
CA GLU A 44 -10.80 -21.41 -30.17
C GLU A 44 -9.91 -20.22 -30.62
N ASN A 45 -9.21 -19.57 -29.69
CA ASN A 45 -8.42 -18.35 -29.87
C ASN A 45 -9.22 -17.17 -30.45
N ASN A 46 -10.52 -17.08 -30.15
CA ASN A 46 -11.31 -15.92 -30.50
C ASN A 46 -10.84 -14.67 -29.72
N PRO A 47 -10.97 -13.46 -30.30
CA PRO A 47 -10.76 -12.22 -29.56
C PRO A 47 -11.70 -12.12 -28.35
N VAL A 48 -11.15 -11.64 -27.24
CA VAL A 48 -11.86 -11.49 -25.95
C VAL A 48 -11.98 -10.01 -25.61
N ILE A 49 -13.18 -9.60 -25.19
CA ILE A 49 -13.48 -8.26 -24.68
C ILE A 49 -13.78 -8.33 -23.19
N TYR A 50 -13.21 -7.39 -22.45
CA TYR A 50 -13.34 -7.31 -20.99
C TYR A 50 -14.33 -6.21 -20.57
N SER A 51 -15.11 -6.49 -19.52
CA SER A 51 -16.02 -5.50 -18.92
C SER A 51 -16.15 -5.69 -17.41
N LEU A 52 -16.46 -4.59 -16.70
CA LEU A 52 -16.85 -4.63 -15.28
C LEU A 52 -18.37 -4.76 -15.19
N LYS A 53 -18.86 -5.76 -14.45
CA LYS A 53 -20.30 -5.93 -14.14
C LYS A 53 -20.66 -5.33 -12.79
N SER A 54 -19.72 -5.34 -11.86
CA SER A 54 -19.82 -4.69 -10.57
C SER A 54 -18.46 -4.11 -10.23
N SER A 55 -18.43 -2.85 -9.78
CA SER A 55 -17.18 -2.18 -9.41
C SER A 55 -17.46 -0.95 -8.53
N PRO A 56 -16.48 -0.52 -7.71
CA PRO A 56 -16.56 0.77 -7.05
C PRO A 56 -16.59 1.92 -8.06
N ASN A 57 -17.09 3.07 -7.62
CA ASN A 57 -17.12 4.29 -8.43
C ASN A 57 -15.70 4.69 -8.86
N GLY A 58 -15.56 5.05 -10.14
CA GLY A 58 -14.29 5.46 -10.74
C GLY A 58 -13.37 4.32 -11.16
N MET A 59 -13.72 3.05 -10.88
CA MET A 59 -12.95 1.92 -11.40
C MET A 59 -13.27 1.72 -12.88
N ALA A 60 -12.22 1.59 -13.69
CA ALA A 60 -12.34 1.41 -15.12
C ALA A 60 -11.55 0.17 -15.56
N ILE A 61 -11.98 -0.44 -16.67
CA ILE A 61 -11.25 -1.51 -17.35
C ILE A 61 -11.04 -1.12 -18.81
N ASP A 62 -9.84 -1.30 -19.32
CA ASP A 62 -9.59 -1.26 -20.76
C ASP A 62 -10.11 -2.55 -21.40
N ALA A 63 -11.06 -2.40 -22.31
CA ALA A 63 -11.82 -3.50 -22.87
C ALA A 63 -10.99 -4.46 -23.75
N ASN A 64 -9.84 -4.02 -24.26
CA ASN A 64 -9.00 -4.81 -25.18
C ASN A 64 -7.80 -5.46 -24.47
N THR A 65 -7.28 -4.79 -23.44
CA THR A 65 -6.11 -5.27 -22.68
C THR A 65 -6.48 -5.94 -21.36
N GLY A 66 -7.71 -5.74 -20.87
CA GLY A 66 -8.14 -6.26 -19.57
C GLY A 66 -7.53 -5.52 -18.38
N LYS A 67 -6.83 -4.40 -18.60
CA LYS A 67 -6.23 -3.61 -17.53
C LYS A 67 -7.28 -2.82 -16.76
N ILE A 68 -7.48 -3.20 -15.51
CA ILE A 68 -8.26 -2.45 -14.53
C ILE A 68 -7.39 -1.36 -13.91
N SER A 69 -7.95 -0.17 -13.73
CA SER A 69 -7.31 0.96 -13.04
C SER A 69 -8.29 1.63 -12.09
N TRP A 70 -7.84 1.92 -10.87
CA TRP A 70 -8.63 2.58 -9.83
C TRP A 70 -7.74 3.21 -8.74
N THR A 71 -8.32 4.03 -7.85
CA THR A 71 -7.66 4.53 -6.64
C THR A 71 -8.63 4.46 -5.47
N GLY A 72 -8.28 3.67 -4.46
CA GLY A 72 -9.14 3.41 -3.31
C GLY A 72 -8.97 4.44 -2.21
N ASN A 73 -9.69 5.56 -2.30
CA ASN A 73 -9.54 6.67 -1.35
C ASN A 73 -10.27 6.47 0.00
N THR A 74 -11.16 5.49 0.08
CA THR A 74 -11.98 5.23 1.27
C THR A 74 -11.78 3.80 1.73
N VAL A 75 -11.47 3.62 3.01
CA VAL A 75 -11.35 2.30 3.65
C VAL A 75 -12.67 1.53 3.56
N GLY A 76 -12.59 0.24 3.25
CA GLY A 76 -13.76 -0.62 3.14
C GLY A 76 -13.53 -1.82 2.24
N SER A 77 -14.56 -2.67 2.12
CA SER A 77 -14.60 -3.80 1.19
C SER A 77 -15.46 -3.46 -0.01
N TYR A 78 -14.93 -3.70 -1.21
CA TYR A 78 -15.56 -3.40 -2.48
C TYR A 78 -15.72 -4.67 -3.31
N ASN A 79 -16.95 -4.94 -3.76
CA ASN A 79 -17.18 -6.04 -4.70
C ASN A 79 -16.71 -5.62 -6.10
N VAL A 80 -15.98 -6.52 -6.75
CA VAL A 80 -15.59 -6.38 -8.15
C VAL A 80 -15.99 -7.65 -8.90
N GLU A 81 -16.70 -7.48 -10.01
CA GLU A 81 -17.03 -8.55 -10.93
C GLU A 81 -16.56 -8.16 -12.33
N VAL A 82 -15.68 -8.98 -12.89
CA VAL A 82 -15.17 -8.85 -14.26
C VAL A 82 -15.79 -9.92 -15.12
N GLN A 83 -16.16 -9.58 -16.36
CA GLN A 83 -16.57 -10.52 -17.39
C GLN A 83 -15.62 -10.45 -18.59
N ALA A 84 -15.21 -11.61 -19.08
CA ALA A 84 -14.51 -11.80 -20.34
C ALA A 84 -15.48 -12.46 -21.34
N THR A 85 -15.70 -11.84 -22.50
CA THR A 85 -16.65 -12.29 -23.52
C THR A 85 -15.95 -12.45 -24.87
N ASP A 86 -16.14 -13.59 -25.52
CA ASP A 86 -15.64 -13.83 -26.88
C ASP A 86 -16.52 -13.17 -27.95
N SER A 87 -16.01 -13.10 -29.19
CA SER A 87 -16.73 -12.52 -30.33
C SER A 87 -18.03 -13.24 -30.74
N GLN A 88 -18.26 -14.46 -30.24
CA GLN A 88 -19.44 -15.29 -30.51
C GLN A 88 -20.46 -15.25 -29.35
N GLY A 89 -20.17 -14.48 -28.29
CA GLY A 89 -21.05 -14.26 -27.14
C GLY A 89 -20.86 -15.23 -25.97
N GLY A 90 -19.90 -16.17 -26.04
CA GLY A 90 -19.52 -16.97 -24.89
C GLY A 90 -18.78 -16.11 -23.86
N PHE A 91 -18.99 -16.37 -22.56
CA PHE A 91 -18.37 -15.57 -21.50
C PHE A 91 -17.98 -16.37 -20.26
N SER A 92 -17.04 -15.83 -19.49
CA SER A 92 -16.78 -16.20 -18.11
C SER A 92 -16.69 -14.96 -17.22
N SER A 93 -16.96 -15.14 -15.93
CA SER A 93 -16.87 -14.07 -14.92
C SER A 93 -15.91 -14.45 -13.80
N GLN A 94 -15.25 -13.45 -13.22
CA GLN A 94 -14.47 -13.55 -12.00
C GLN A 94 -14.97 -12.49 -11.01
N SER A 95 -15.43 -12.95 -9.84
CA SER A 95 -15.87 -12.08 -8.74
C SER A 95 -14.90 -12.16 -7.58
N TYR A 96 -14.61 -11.02 -6.95
CA TYR A 96 -13.77 -10.94 -5.76
C TYR A 96 -14.12 -9.71 -4.91
N GLN A 97 -13.66 -9.72 -3.65
CA GLN A 97 -13.65 -8.54 -2.80
C GLN A 97 -12.27 -7.89 -2.83
N LEU A 98 -12.24 -6.58 -3.05
CA LEU A 98 -11.08 -5.73 -2.90
C LEU A 98 -11.20 -4.95 -1.59
N GLU A 99 -10.27 -5.21 -0.67
CA GLU A 99 -10.18 -4.52 0.61
C GLU A 99 -9.27 -3.30 0.49
N VAL A 100 -9.81 -2.12 0.74
CA VAL A 100 -9.00 -0.91 0.98
C VAL A 100 -8.81 -0.81 2.48
N ILE A 101 -7.58 -0.97 2.93
CA ILE A 101 -7.18 -0.73 4.31
C ILE A 101 -6.61 0.67 4.44
N ALA A 102 -6.60 1.25 5.64
CA ALA A 102 -5.83 2.46 5.87
C ALA A 102 -4.36 2.20 5.46
N ASN A 103 -3.70 3.20 4.83
CA ASN A 103 -2.22 3.24 4.76
C ASN A 103 -1.64 2.94 6.15
N PRO A 104 -0.46 2.29 6.25
CA PRO A 104 -0.16 1.37 7.35
C PRO A 104 -0.50 1.98 8.70
N ILE A 105 -1.04 1.13 9.59
CA ILE A 105 -1.32 1.51 10.98
C ILE A 105 -0.07 2.22 11.50
N ASN A 106 -0.15 3.53 11.74
CA ASN A 106 0.98 4.25 12.30
C ASN A 106 1.22 3.76 13.73
N HIS A 107 2.44 3.36 14.04
CA HIS A 107 2.89 2.94 15.35
C HIS A 107 3.82 4.02 15.89
N ALA A 108 3.56 4.46 17.12
CA ALA A 108 4.41 5.48 17.72
C ALA A 108 5.88 5.02 17.83
N PRO A 109 6.87 5.89 17.55
CA PRO A 109 8.28 5.59 17.68
C PRO A 109 8.65 5.36 19.15
N SER A 110 9.72 4.60 19.35
CA SER A 110 10.30 4.35 20.68
C SER A 110 11.75 4.82 20.75
N ILE A 111 12.09 5.57 21.80
CA ILE A 111 13.48 5.97 22.08
C ILE A 111 14.27 4.73 22.52
N THR A 112 15.37 4.46 21.83
CA THR A 112 16.22 3.26 22.04
C THR A 112 17.55 3.58 22.71
N SER A 113 17.96 4.85 22.72
CA SER A 113 19.19 5.30 23.38
C SER A 113 19.01 5.47 24.90
N THR A 114 20.13 5.39 25.62
CA THR A 114 20.19 5.66 27.07
C THR A 114 21.05 6.91 27.31
N PRO A 115 20.57 7.92 28.06
CA PRO A 115 21.34 9.13 28.33
C PRO A 115 22.46 8.89 29.34
N GLN A 116 23.48 9.74 29.30
CA GLN A 116 24.38 9.91 30.43
C GLN A 116 23.68 10.78 31.49
N PHE A 117 23.47 10.23 32.68
CA PHE A 117 22.73 10.90 33.76
C PHE A 117 23.58 11.90 34.56
N GLN A 118 24.89 11.95 34.30
CA GLN A 118 25.82 12.85 34.97
C GLN A 118 26.53 13.71 33.92
N ALA A 119 26.68 14.99 34.25
CA ALA A 119 27.41 15.96 33.45
C ALA A 119 28.23 16.84 34.39
N ASP A 120 29.48 17.12 34.03
CA ASP A 120 30.29 18.10 34.76
C ASP A 120 29.82 19.50 34.41
N THR A 121 29.65 20.36 35.41
CA THR A 121 29.20 21.76 35.23
C THR A 121 30.14 22.61 34.37
N ASN A 122 31.39 22.16 34.20
CA ASN A 122 32.42 22.84 33.41
C ASN A 122 32.55 22.28 31.98
N SER A 123 31.70 21.32 31.60
CA SER A 123 31.72 20.64 30.30
C SER A 123 30.38 20.80 29.58
N SER A 124 30.40 20.94 28.26
CA SER A 124 29.16 20.92 27.46
C SER A 124 28.55 19.52 27.51
N TYR A 125 27.28 19.41 27.88
CA TYR A 125 26.55 18.15 27.81
C TYR A 125 26.14 17.86 26.36
N ARG A 126 26.32 16.61 25.92
CA ARG A 126 25.89 16.14 24.60
C ARG A 126 25.31 14.74 24.74
N TYR A 127 24.12 14.55 24.20
CA TYR A 127 23.46 13.25 24.14
C TYR A 127 22.77 13.08 22.80
N GLN A 128 23.15 12.03 22.08
CA GLN A 128 22.49 11.65 20.85
C GLN A 128 21.28 10.79 21.18
N VAL A 129 20.07 11.33 20.99
CA VAL A 129 18.85 10.56 21.07
C VAL A 129 18.74 9.71 19.80
N THR A 130 18.51 8.41 19.96
CA THR A 130 18.14 7.51 18.86
C THR A 130 16.77 6.92 19.15
N ALA A 131 15.98 6.73 18.11
CA ALA A 131 14.68 6.10 18.18
C ALA A 131 14.52 5.09 17.05
N SER A 132 13.61 4.14 17.22
CA SER A 132 13.19 3.21 16.21
C SER A 132 11.70 3.32 16.03
N ASP A 133 11.28 3.24 14.78
CA ASP A 133 9.88 3.18 14.38
C ASP A 133 9.59 1.82 13.74
N PRO A 134 8.51 1.12 14.10
CA PRO A 134 8.04 -0.05 13.37
C PRO A 134 7.67 0.26 11.90
N ASP A 135 7.28 1.49 11.60
CA ASP A 135 6.88 1.96 10.28
C ASP A 135 8.08 2.46 9.48
N ALA A 136 8.64 1.51 8.70
CA ALA A 136 9.85 1.73 7.95
C ALA A 136 9.67 2.82 6.87
N GLY A 137 10.44 3.89 6.99
CA GLY A 137 10.46 5.00 6.05
C GLY A 137 9.92 6.31 6.60
N ASP A 138 9.29 6.27 7.78
CA ASP A 138 8.76 7.48 8.43
C ASP A 138 9.90 8.36 8.95
N LYS A 139 9.72 9.68 8.79
CA LYS A 139 10.67 10.66 9.33
C LYS A 139 10.37 10.88 10.81
N LEU A 140 11.41 10.88 11.63
CA LEU A 140 11.30 11.14 13.06
C LEU A 140 11.64 12.59 13.38
N GLU A 141 10.80 13.23 14.20
CA GLU A 141 11.05 14.53 14.79
C GLU A 141 11.22 14.44 16.32
N TYR A 142 12.29 15.02 16.84
CA TYR A 142 12.64 15.01 18.25
C TYR A 142 12.24 16.30 18.95
N GLN A 143 11.78 16.20 20.20
CA GLN A 143 11.37 17.36 20.98
C GLN A 143 11.83 17.28 22.43
N LEU A 144 12.30 18.42 22.95
CA LEU A 144 12.52 18.63 24.37
C LEU A 144 11.17 19.05 24.98
N ILE A 145 10.44 18.08 25.52
CA ILE A 145 9.11 18.30 26.12
C ILE A 145 9.23 19.09 27.42
N SER A 146 10.23 18.77 28.24
CA SER A 146 10.50 19.47 29.49
C SER A 146 11.99 19.45 29.79
N ASN A 147 12.55 20.61 30.13
CA ASN A 147 13.94 20.72 30.61
C ASN A 147 14.06 20.53 32.12
N GLY A 148 12.96 20.31 32.84
CA GLY A 148 12.96 20.16 34.31
C GLY A 148 13.52 21.38 35.07
N GLY A 149 13.59 22.55 34.44
CA GLY A 149 14.21 23.76 35.01
C GLY A 149 15.70 23.97 34.67
N ALA A 150 16.31 23.05 33.91
CA ALA A 150 17.67 23.25 33.40
C ALA A 150 17.69 24.27 32.26
N THR A 151 18.29 25.43 32.51
CA THR A 151 18.53 26.44 31.47
C THR A 151 19.70 26.02 30.60
N GLY A 152 19.61 26.25 29.28
CA GLY A 152 20.70 25.95 28.34
C GLY A 152 20.64 24.58 27.68
N LEU A 153 19.58 23.79 27.94
CA LEU A 153 19.27 22.58 27.17
C LEU A 153 18.54 22.92 25.86
N ALA A 154 18.97 22.31 24.77
CA ALA A 154 18.32 22.39 23.46
C ALA A 154 18.49 21.08 22.69
N ILE A 155 17.45 20.66 21.96
CA ILE A 155 17.50 19.48 21.08
C ILE A 155 17.34 19.91 19.63
N ASP A 156 18.12 19.31 18.75
CA ASP A 156 17.91 19.40 17.31
C ASP A 156 16.73 18.50 16.90
N ARG A 157 15.73 19.07 16.23
CA ARG A 157 14.49 18.36 15.89
C ARG A 157 14.68 17.25 14.87
N GLN A 158 15.67 17.33 13.99
CA GLN A 158 15.87 16.37 12.91
C GLN A 158 16.90 15.32 13.30
N THR A 159 17.95 15.73 14.01
CA THR A 159 19.05 14.84 14.36
C THR A 159 18.90 14.21 15.73
N GLY A 160 18.05 14.74 16.61
CA GLY A 160 17.89 14.26 17.99
C GLY A 160 19.09 14.56 18.90
N LEU A 161 20.02 15.41 18.46
CA LEU A 161 21.17 15.80 19.27
C LEU A 161 20.71 16.78 20.37
N LEU A 162 20.68 16.29 21.61
CA LEU A 162 20.49 17.12 22.80
C LEU A 162 21.83 17.72 23.22
N THR A 163 21.86 19.04 23.37
CA THR A 163 23.01 19.79 23.85
C THR A 163 22.65 20.56 25.11
N GLY A 164 23.63 20.71 26.01
CA GLY A 164 23.51 21.51 27.22
C GLY A 164 24.74 22.40 27.39
N ASN A 165 24.53 23.70 27.47
CA ASN A 165 25.59 24.69 27.70
C ASN A 165 25.30 25.47 28.99
N ASN A 166 26.34 25.74 29.80
CA ASN A 166 26.24 26.49 31.06
C ASN A 166 25.18 25.90 32.02
N LEU A 167 25.16 24.57 32.16
CA LEU A 167 24.23 23.89 33.06
C LEU A 167 24.64 24.17 34.52
N SER A 168 23.66 24.63 35.30
CA SER A 168 23.83 24.76 36.75
C SER A 168 23.87 23.39 37.42
N ALA A 169 24.57 23.28 38.56
CA ALA A 169 24.54 22.08 39.38
C ALA A 169 23.11 21.83 39.91
N GLY A 170 22.60 20.61 39.74
CA GLY A 170 21.27 20.24 40.22
C GLY A 170 20.78 18.93 39.62
N ASN A 171 19.65 18.47 40.15
CA ASN A 171 18.93 17.31 39.63
C ASN A 171 17.75 17.80 38.79
N TYR A 172 17.74 17.45 37.51
CA TYR A 172 16.71 17.89 36.56
C TYR A 172 15.97 16.69 35.99
N LYS A 173 14.63 16.77 36.00
CA LYS A 173 13.78 15.79 35.31
C LYS A 173 13.55 16.25 33.87
N VAL A 174 14.46 15.87 32.98
CA VAL A 174 14.36 16.16 31.55
C VAL A 174 13.43 15.13 30.88
N VAL A 175 12.53 15.60 30.02
CA VAL A 175 11.60 14.77 29.24
C VAL A 175 11.80 15.05 27.76
N ILE A 176 12.06 14.01 26.99
CA ILE A 176 12.24 14.04 25.54
C ILE A 176 11.10 13.24 24.90
N GLY A 177 10.55 13.76 23.81
CA GLY A 177 9.62 13.06 22.94
C GLY A 177 10.21 12.84 21.56
N VAL A 178 9.65 11.87 20.86
CA VAL A 178 9.86 11.61 19.44
C VAL A 178 8.50 11.34 18.81
N VAL A 179 8.27 11.88 17.61
CA VAL A 179 7.06 11.68 16.80
C VAL A 179 7.46 11.33 15.37
N ASP A 180 6.59 10.63 14.65
CA ASP A 180 6.75 10.24 13.25
C ASP A 180 5.92 11.13 12.29
N GLU A 181 6.13 10.97 10.97
CA GLU A 181 5.26 11.49 9.91
C GLU A 181 4.09 10.51 9.64
N GLY A 182 3.20 10.31 10.61
CA GLY A 182 2.01 9.45 10.41
C GLY A 182 0.87 9.67 11.41
N ALA A 183 1.02 10.64 12.32
CA ALA A 183 0.07 10.96 13.40
C ALA A 183 -1.06 11.92 13.00
#